data_AF-G8DJ49-F1
#
_entry.id   AF-G8DJ49-F1
#
_cell.length_a   1.000
_cell.length_b   1.000
_cell.length_c   1.000
_cell.angle_alpha   90.00
_cell.angle_beta   90.00
_cell.angle_gamma   90.00
#
_symmetry.space_group_name_H-M   'P 1'
#
loop_
_entity.id
_entity.type
_entity.pdbx_description
1 polymer ?
#
loop_
_entity_poly.entity_id
_entity_poly.type
_entity_poly.pdbx_seq_one_letter_code
_entity_poly.pdbx_strand_id
1 'polypeptide(L)'
;GMHFRVLAKALRMSGGDHIHAGTVVGKLEGERDITLGFVDLLRDDYIEKDRSRGIYLTQDWTSMPGVLPVASGGIHVWHMPALTEIFGDDSVLQFGGGTLGHPWGNAPGAVANRVASEA
;
A
#
# COMPACT_ATOMS: atom_id res chain seq x y z
N GLY A 1 -11.97 -4.90 -18.70
CA GLY A 1 -12.09 -5.25 -17.27
C GLY A 1 -12.33 -4.00 -16.44
N MET A 2 -12.26 -4.10 -15.11
CA MET A 2 -12.38 -2.97 -14.18
C MET A 2 -11.04 -2.75 -13.49
N HIS A 3 -10.52 -1.53 -13.53
CA HIS A 3 -9.24 -1.20 -12.89
C HIS A 3 -9.38 -1.16 -11.35
N PHE A 4 -8.35 -1.59 -10.62
CA PHE A 4 -8.35 -1.65 -9.14
C PHE A 4 -8.77 -0.33 -8.47
N ARG A 5 -8.30 0.83 -8.94
CA ARG A 5 -8.76 2.15 -8.48
C ARG A 5 -10.28 2.31 -8.34
N VAL A 6 -11.08 1.65 -9.17
CA VAL A 6 -12.56 1.68 -9.07
C VAL A 6 -13.03 0.85 -7.87
N LEU A 7 -12.42 -0.33 -7.66
CA LEU A 7 -12.69 -1.16 -6.48
C LEU A 7 -12.21 -0.49 -5.19
N ALA A 8 -11.07 0.20 -5.21
CA ALA A 8 -10.55 0.98 -4.09
C ALA A 8 -11.55 2.06 -3.64
N LYS A 9 -12.11 2.82 -4.60
CA LYS A 9 -13.19 3.78 -4.33
C LYS A 9 -14.43 3.11 -3.77
N ALA A 10 -14.87 2.01 -4.39
CA ALA A 10 -16.05 1.27 -3.96
C ALA A 10 -15.90 0.75 -2.52
N LEU A 11 -14.71 0.23 -2.16
CA LEU A 11 -14.44 -0.23 -0.81
C LEU A 11 -14.47 0.91 0.21
N ARG A 12 -13.80 2.04 -0.07
CA ARG A 12 -13.83 3.23 0.80
C ARG A 12 -15.27 3.69 1.05
N MET A 13 -16.08 3.79 0.00
CA MET A 13 -17.52 4.14 0.12
C MET A 13 -18.34 3.09 0.86
N SER A 14 -17.96 1.81 0.81
CA SER A 14 -18.63 0.75 1.58
C SER A 14 -18.22 0.72 3.06
N GLY A 15 -17.27 1.57 3.48
CA GLY A 15 -16.80 1.66 4.86
C GLY A 15 -15.74 0.62 5.24
N GLY A 16 -14.89 0.21 4.29
CA GLY A 16 -13.76 -0.67 4.61
C GLY A 16 -12.59 0.09 5.23
N ASP A 17 -11.97 -0.45 6.28
CA ASP A 17 -10.89 0.23 7.01
C ASP A 17 -9.50 0.05 6.36
N HIS A 18 -9.31 -1.02 5.58
CA HIS A 18 -8.03 -1.40 4.99
C HIS A 18 -8.19 -2.26 3.73
N ILE A 19 -7.28 -2.11 2.77
CA ILE A 19 -7.29 -2.85 1.50
C ILE A 19 -5.90 -3.19 0.99
N HIS A 20 -5.71 -4.39 0.47
CA HIS A 20 -4.48 -4.75 -0.24
C HIS A 20 -4.29 -3.90 -1.49
N ALA A 21 -3.20 -3.14 -1.53
CA ALA A 21 -2.92 -2.12 -2.55
C ALA A 21 -1.70 -2.49 -3.43
N GLY A 22 -1.23 -3.74 -3.35
CA GLY A 22 -0.02 -4.17 -4.07
C GLY A 22 1.27 -3.74 -3.37
N THR A 23 2.41 -3.96 -4.01
CA THR A 23 3.74 -3.67 -3.42
C THR A 23 4.71 -2.97 -4.36
N VAL A 24 4.49 -3.03 -5.68
CA VAL A 24 5.39 -2.53 -6.76
C VAL A 24 6.73 -3.29 -6.83
N VAL A 25 7.39 -3.47 -5.69
CA VAL A 25 8.70 -4.12 -5.54
C VAL A 25 8.62 -5.59 -5.10
N GLY A 26 7.41 -6.08 -4.83
CA GLY A 26 7.19 -7.46 -4.39
C GLY A 26 6.99 -8.43 -5.55
N LYS A 27 6.37 -9.57 -5.25
CA LYS A 27 6.17 -10.66 -6.22
C LYS A 27 5.09 -10.36 -7.26
N LEU A 28 4.06 -9.60 -6.88
CA LEU A 28 2.88 -9.36 -7.70
C LEU A 28 3.05 -8.09 -8.53
N GLU A 29 2.42 -8.08 -9.70
CA GLU A 29 2.43 -6.93 -10.62
C GLU A 29 1.93 -5.65 -9.95
N GLY A 30 2.61 -4.54 -10.23
CA GLY A 30 2.18 -3.20 -9.83
C GLY A 30 3.10 -2.14 -10.43
N GLU A 31 2.52 -1.15 -11.11
CA GLU A 31 3.24 0.01 -11.62
C GLU A 31 3.27 1.11 -10.54
N ARG A 32 4.44 1.72 -10.33
CA ARG A 32 4.68 2.66 -9.22
C ARG A 32 3.71 3.84 -9.24
N ASP A 33 3.62 4.57 -10.35
CA ASP A 33 2.82 5.80 -10.42
C ASP A 33 1.32 5.52 -10.36
N ILE A 34 0.89 4.40 -10.93
CA ILE A 34 -0.49 3.92 -10.81
C ILE A 34 -0.82 3.56 -9.36
N THR A 35 0.12 2.93 -8.65
CA THR A 35 -0.04 2.56 -7.23
C THR A 35 -0.17 3.78 -6.35
N LEU A 36 0.72 4.77 -6.52
CA LEU A 36 0.62 6.05 -5.83
C LEU A 36 -0.75 6.69 -6.05
N GLY A 37 -1.25 6.72 -7.29
CA GLY A 37 -2.56 7.29 -7.57
C GLY A 37 -3.71 6.65 -6.79
N PHE A 38 -3.79 5.32 -6.71
CA PHE A 38 -4.87 4.71 -5.92
C PHE A 38 -4.60 4.67 -4.42
N VAL A 39 -3.34 4.83 -3.96
CA VAL A 39 -3.01 5.07 -2.55
C VAL A 39 -3.51 6.45 -2.12
N ASP A 40 -3.28 7.49 -2.93
CA ASP A 40 -3.82 8.84 -2.70
C ASP A 40 -5.36 8.80 -2.60
N LEU A 41 -6.02 8.07 -3.50
CA LEU A 41 -7.49 7.87 -3.46
C LEU A 41 -7.99 7.19 -2.18
N LEU A 42 -7.20 6.33 -1.57
CA LEU A 42 -7.57 5.62 -0.34
C LEU A 42 -7.42 6.52 0.88
N ARG A 43 -6.44 7.43 0.91
CA ARG A 43 -6.08 8.21 2.10
C ARG A 43 -6.61 9.62 2.11
N ASP A 44 -6.38 10.34 1.02
CA ASP A 44 -6.54 11.78 1.00
C ASP A 44 -8.01 12.14 0.82
N ASP A 45 -8.41 13.30 1.32
CA ASP A 45 -9.78 13.78 1.15
C ASP A 45 -10.02 14.36 -0.24
N TYR A 46 -9.01 14.94 -0.86
CA TYR A 46 -9.13 15.59 -2.16
C TYR A 46 -7.97 15.21 -3.08
N ILE A 47 -8.28 14.55 -4.20
CA ILE A 47 -7.32 14.06 -5.16
C ILE A 47 -7.58 14.74 -6.51
N GLU A 48 -6.64 15.54 -6.97
CA GLU A 48 -6.71 16.19 -8.28
C GLU A 48 -6.55 15.19 -9.43
N LYS A 49 -7.11 15.55 -10.58
CA LYS A 49 -6.90 14.81 -11.83
C LYS A 49 -5.41 14.83 -12.20
N ASP A 50 -4.78 13.66 -12.13
CA ASP A 50 -3.45 13.38 -12.66
C ASP A 50 -3.47 12.10 -13.52
N ARG A 51 -3.34 12.28 -14.84
CA ARG A 51 -3.35 11.15 -15.78
C ARG A 51 -2.11 10.28 -15.69
N SER A 52 -0.97 10.81 -15.23
CA SER A 52 0.25 10.03 -15.07
C SER A 52 0.12 8.98 -13.96
N ARG A 53 -0.67 9.29 -12.92
CA ARG A 53 -1.06 8.36 -11.84
C ARG A 53 -2.37 7.60 -12.12
N GLY A 54 -2.92 7.75 -13.32
CA GLY A 54 -4.19 7.15 -13.75
C GLY A 54 -5.44 7.72 -13.05
N ILE A 55 -5.35 8.93 -12.49
CA ILE A 55 -6.49 9.67 -11.95
C ILE A 55 -7.10 10.51 -13.07
N TYR A 56 -8.20 10.01 -13.64
CA TYR A 56 -8.83 10.63 -14.80
C TYR A 56 -9.80 11.76 -14.45
N LEU A 57 -10.31 11.76 -13.21
CA LEU A 57 -11.28 12.71 -12.68
C LEU A 57 -10.84 13.10 -11.27
N THR A 58 -10.94 14.39 -10.95
CA THR A 58 -10.78 14.90 -9.59
C THR A 58 -11.80 14.23 -8.67
N GLN A 59 -11.38 13.86 -7.47
CA GLN A 59 -12.20 13.20 -6.47
C GLN A 59 -12.14 13.98 -5.16
N ASP A 60 -13.30 14.40 -4.68
CA ASP A 60 -13.49 14.93 -3.33
C ASP A 60 -14.25 13.88 -2.50
N TRP A 61 -13.71 13.52 -1.34
CA TRP A 61 -14.27 12.59 -0.38
C TRP A 61 -14.96 13.29 0.78
N THR A 62 -14.85 14.62 0.86
CA THR A 62 -15.45 15.48 1.87
C THR A 62 -15.02 15.10 3.29
N SER A 63 -15.88 14.48 4.08
CA SER A 63 -15.62 14.02 5.45
C SER A 63 -15.54 12.50 5.56
N MET A 64 -15.48 11.78 4.42
CA MET A 64 -15.39 10.32 4.43
C MET A 64 -14.01 9.89 4.92
N PRO A 65 -13.91 9.05 5.96
CA PRO A 65 -12.63 8.56 6.45
C PRO A 65 -11.77 7.89 5.36
N GLY A 66 -10.45 7.98 5.53
CA GLY A 66 -9.49 7.26 4.71
C GLY A 66 -9.48 5.76 4.99
N VAL A 67 -8.80 5.02 4.11
CA VAL A 67 -8.60 3.57 4.17
C VAL A 67 -7.10 3.29 4.19
N LEU A 68 -6.64 2.45 5.11
CA LEU A 68 -5.22 2.09 5.17
C LEU A 68 -4.85 1.14 4.03
N PRO A 69 -3.95 1.53 3.11
CA PRO A 69 -3.45 0.60 2.11
C PRO A 69 -2.52 -0.43 2.77
N VAL A 70 -2.68 -1.68 2.37
CA VAL A 70 -1.89 -2.82 2.84
C VAL A 70 -0.93 -3.24 1.73
N ALA A 71 0.36 -3.02 1.96
CA ALA A 71 1.41 -3.52 1.08
C ALA A 71 1.75 -4.97 1.46
N SER A 72 1.41 -5.91 0.58
CA SER A 72 1.64 -7.34 0.80
C SER A 72 1.98 -8.09 -0.48
N GLY A 73 2.83 -9.12 -0.35
CA GLY A 73 3.15 -10.05 -1.42
C GLY A 73 4.64 -10.12 -1.74
N GLY A 74 5.36 -11.09 -1.15
CA GLY A 74 6.76 -11.35 -1.49
C GLY A 74 7.76 -10.29 -1.03
N ILE A 75 7.46 -9.55 0.03
CA ILE A 75 8.32 -8.49 0.57
C ILE A 75 9.18 -8.97 1.76
N HIS A 76 10.32 -8.30 1.98
CA HIS A 76 11.32 -8.54 3.04
C HIS A 76 12.09 -7.24 3.31
N VAL A 77 12.97 -7.23 4.33
CA VAL A 77 13.69 -6.04 4.82
C VAL A 77 14.31 -5.14 3.74
N TRP A 78 14.90 -5.69 2.68
CA TRP A 78 15.51 -4.88 1.61
C TRP A 78 14.54 -4.04 0.79
N HIS A 79 13.24 -4.34 0.85
CA HIS A 79 12.21 -3.54 0.21
C HIS A 79 11.76 -2.35 1.08
N MET A 80 12.17 -2.29 2.36
CA MET A 80 11.66 -1.29 3.30
C MET A 80 11.79 0.15 2.78
N PRO A 81 12.95 0.61 2.24
CA PRO A 81 13.07 1.99 1.77
C PRO A 81 12.06 2.34 0.68
N ALA A 82 11.84 1.43 -0.28
CA ALA A 82 10.86 1.64 -1.34
C ALA A 82 9.42 1.57 -0.81
N LEU A 83 9.13 0.69 0.16
CA LEU A 83 7.81 0.57 0.76
C LEU A 83 7.45 1.83 1.56
N THR A 84 8.37 2.37 2.35
CA THR A 84 8.16 3.61 3.10
C THR A 84 8.10 4.83 2.17
N GLU A 85 8.82 4.84 1.05
CA GLU A 85 8.68 5.89 0.04
C GLU A 85 7.32 5.86 -0.67
N ILE A 86 6.83 4.67 -1.03
CA ILE A 86 5.57 4.52 -1.79
C ILE A 86 4.36 4.67 -0.87
N PHE A 87 4.39 4.05 0.31
CA PHE A 87 3.25 3.98 1.19
C PHE A 87 3.38 4.89 2.41
N GLY A 88 4.55 5.39 2.80
CA GLY A 88 4.65 6.26 3.99
C GLY A 88 4.09 5.63 5.28
N ASP A 89 3.83 6.49 6.26
CA ASP A 89 3.53 6.08 7.64
C ASP A 89 2.12 5.50 7.81
N ASP A 90 1.13 6.00 7.07
CA ASP A 90 -0.27 5.58 7.17
C ASP A 90 -0.56 4.31 6.36
N SER A 91 0.23 3.26 6.58
CA SER A 91 0.19 2.01 5.82
C SER A 91 0.28 0.77 6.71
N VAL A 92 -0.09 -0.38 6.13
CA VAL A 92 0.19 -1.69 6.73
C VAL A 92 1.15 -2.45 5.84
N LEU A 93 2.32 -2.80 6.37
CA LEU A 93 3.31 -3.63 5.66
C LEU A 93 3.22 -5.09 6.14
N GLN A 94 2.84 -6.01 5.26
CA GLN A 94 2.64 -7.42 5.62
C GLN A 94 3.80 -8.31 5.15
N PHE A 95 4.63 -8.73 6.10
CA PHE A 95 5.76 -9.63 5.86
C PHE A 95 5.41 -11.08 6.22
N GLY A 96 4.94 -11.86 5.24
CA GLY A 96 4.70 -13.31 5.40
C GLY A 96 6.01 -14.10 5.35
N GLY A 97 6.42 -14.51 4.15
CA GLY A 97 7.71 -15.21 3.95
C GLY A 97 8.93 -14.41 4.42
N GLY A 98 8.88 -13.07 4.33
CA GLY A 98 9.91 -12.18 4.86
C GLY A 98 10.07 -12.20 6.39
N THR A 99 9.13 -12.80 7.13
CA THR A 99 9.25 -13.07 8.57
C THR A 99 9.58 -14.54 8.80
N LEU A 100 8.76 -15.44 8.26
CA LEU A 100 8.82 -16.88 8.56
C LEU A 100 10.02 -17.58 7.90
N GLY A 101 10.56 -17.02 6.81
CA GLY A 101 11.72 -17.55 6.11
C GLY A 101 13.07 -17.15 6.70
N HIS A 102 13.08 -16.45 7.84
CA HIS A 102 14.32 -16.01 8.46
C HIS A 102 15.13 -17.21 8.99
N PRO A 103 16.47 -17.30 8.73
CA PRO A 103 17.27 -18.48 9.08
C PRO A 103 17.28 -18.87 10.56
N TRP A 104 16.99 -17.91 11.45
CA TRP A 104 16.92 -18.10 12.90
C TRP A 104 15.49 -18.14 13.45
N GLY A 105 14.49 -18.33 12.58
CA GLY A 105 13.08 -18.46 12.97
C GLY A 105 12.31 -17.14 13.05
N ASN A 106 11.04 -17.25 13.47
CA ASN A 106 10.05 -16.18 13.32
C ASN A 106 10.35 -14.94 14.18
N ALA A 107 10.82 -15.14 15.41
CA ALA A 107 11.08 -14.01 16.32
C ALA A 107 12.21 -13.11 15.80
N PRO A 108 13.38 -13.66 15.39
CA PRO A 108 14.41 -12.87 14.71
C PRO A 108 13.93 -12.23 13.40
N GLY A 109 13.09 -12.92 12.61
CA GLY A 109 12.49 -12.33 11.40
C GLY A 109 11.61 -11.12 11.69
N ALA A 110 10.78 -11.19 12.74
CA ALA A 110 9.94 -10.08 13.17
C ALA A 110 10.78 -8.90 13.68
N VAL A 111 11.83 -9.18 14.46
CA VAL A 111 12.79 -8.16 14.92
C VAL A 111 13.49 -7.50 13.74
N ALA A 112 13.96 -8.27 12.76
CA ALA A 112 14.63 -7.73 11.57
C ALA A 112 13.71 -6.79 10.78
N ASN A 113 12.44 -7.18 10.57
CA ASN A 113 11.45 -6.32 9.90
C ASN A 113 11.16 -5.04 10.70
N ARG A 114 11.08 -5.14 12.03
CA ARG A 114 10.87 -3.97 12.90
C ARG A 114 12.05 -3.00 12.85
N VAL A 115 13.27 -3.50 13.03
CA VAL A 115 14.49 -2.69 12.99
C VAL A 115 14.65 -2.02 11.63
N ALA A 116 14.39 -2.73 10.54
CA ALA A 116 14.45 -2.15 9.20
C ALA A 116 13.44 -1.00 9.00
N SER A 117 12.27 -1.06 9.65
CA SER A 117 11.23 -0.03 9.54
C SER A 117 11.52 1.22 10.38
N GLU A 118 12.39 1.11 11.38
CA GLU A 118 12.72 2.20 12.31
C GLU A 118 14.08 2.86 12.00
N ALA A 119 14.83 2.31 11.05
CA ALA A 119 16.16 2.77 10.64
C ALA A 119 16.07 3.89 9.60
#